data_AF-A0A950N4P3-F1
#
_entry.id   AF-A0A950N4P3-F1
#
_cell.length_a   1.000
_cell.length_b   1.000
_cell.length_c   1.000
_cell.angle_alpha   90.00
_cell.angle_beta   90.00
_cell.angle_gamma   90.00
#
_symmetry.space_group_name_H-M   'P 1'
#
loop_
_entity.id
_entity.type
_entity.pdbx_description
1 polymer ?
#
loop_
_entity_poly.entity_id
_entity_poly.type
_entity_poly.pdbx_seq_one_letter_code
_entity_poly.pdbx_strand_id
1 'polypeptide(L)'
;HAARGGLVLGVCNGFQILCEAGLLPGVLMRNADLRFICKMQHVRVENAQTAFTRRYAPGQIVKFAIAHGEGNFVADDDTIRRIEAEGRVAFRYCDAEGKVGANSNPNGAINSIAGVFNDRFNVLGLMPHPENLIDPLVGGADGRPLFASLAA
;
A
#
# COMPACT_ATOMS: atom_id res chain seq x y z
N HIS A 1 18.53 -3.31 9.71
CA HIS A 1 18.24 -4.42 8.77
C HIS A 1 17.98 -3.87 7.36
N ALA A 2 17.06 -2.91 7.21
CA ALA A 2 16.81 -2.20 5.94
C ALA A 2 18.07 -1.60 5.28
N ALA A 3 18.92 -0.90 6.03
CA ALA A 3 20.16 -0.32 5.49
C ALA A 3 21.15 -1.36 4.92
N ARG A 4 21.05 -2.62 5.36
CA ARG A 4 21.85 -3.74 4.86
C ARG A 4 21.19 -4.48 3.69
N GLY A 5 20.11 -3.94 3.12
CA GLY A 5 19.35 -4.55 2.03
C GLY A 5 18.30 -5.58 2.46
N GLY A 6 18.08 -5.76 3.77
CA GLY A 6 17.01 -6.66 4.26
C GLY A 6 15.62 -6.14 3.86
N LEU A 7 14.68 -7.06 3.62
CA LEU A 7 13.30 -6.73 3.30
C LEU A 7 12.54 -6.31 4.56
N VAL A 8 11.78 -5.22 4.49
CA VAL A 8 10.94 -4.71 5.57
C VAL A 8 9.55 -4.41 5.04
N LEU A 9 8.54 -4.98 5.67
CA LEU A 9 7.13 -4.73 5.38
C LEU A 9 6.48 -4.04 6.58
N GLY A 10 5.88 -2.88 6.38
CA GLY A 10 5.06 -2.18 7.37
C GLY A 10 3.62 -2.11 6.92
N VAL A 11 2.72 -2.78 7.65
CA VAL A 11 1.28 -2.81 7.35
C VAL A 11 0.52 -1.93 8.34
N CYS A 12 -0.42 -1.12 7.83
CA CYS A 12 -1.26 -0.18 8.58
C CYS A 12 -0.41 0.70 9.52
N ASN A 13 -0.47 0.51 10.83
CA ASN A 13 0.38 1.22 11.79
C ASN A 13 1.89 1.03 11.52
N GLY A 14 2.29 -0.11 10.96
CA GLY A 14 3.67 -0.33 10.54
C GLY A 14 4.11 0.65 9.44
N PHE A 15 3.21 1.05 8.53
CA PHE A 15 3.52 2.06 7.52
C PHE A 15 3.75 3.43 8.16
N GLN A 16 2.90 3.82 9.10
CA GLN A 16 3.05 5.07 9.86
C GLN A 16 4.43 5.14 10.53
N ILE A 17 4.80 4.07 11.24
CA ILE A 17 6.11 3.95 11.92
C ILE A 17 7.26 4.05 10.92
N LEU A 18 7.15 3.44 9.72
CA LEU A 18 8.21 3.52 8.71
C LEU A 18 8.39 4.94 8.15
N CYS A 19 7.31 5.71 8.02
CA CYS A 19 7.39 7.14 7.67
C CYS A 19 8.03 7.96 8.78
N GLU A 20 7.59 7.79 10.04
CA GLU A 20 8.15 8.50 11.20
C GLU A 20 9.63 8.17 11.45
N ALA A 21 10.04 6.92 11.17
CA ALA A 21 11.42 6.48 11.27
C ALA A 21 12.30 6.96 10.09
N GLY A 22 11.74 7.67 9.11
CA GLY A 22 12.46 8.15 7.93
C GLY A 22 12.87 7.04 6.94
N LEU A 23 12.29 5.84 7.06
CA LEU A 23 12.53 4.72 6.15
C LEU A 23 11.67 4.81 4.88
N LEU A 24 10.52 5.49 4.99
CA LEU A 24 9.64 5.82 3.87
C LEU A 24 9.38 7.33 3.84
N PRO A 25 9.16 7.90 2.64
CA PRO A 25 8.81 9.31 2.51
C PRO A 25 7.35 9.56 2.94
N GLY A 26 7.01 10.82 3.15
CA GLY A 26 5.65 11.27 3.45
C GLY A 26 5.21 11.00 4.88
N VAL A 27 3.92 11.22 5.14
CA VAL A 27 3.28 11.03 6.44
C VAL A 27 1.85 10.53 6.25
N LEU A 28 1.33 9.83 7.26
CA LEU A 28 -0.04 9.34 7.30
C LEU A 28 -0.83 10.22 8.26
N MET A 29 -1.86 10.89 7.75
CA MET A 29 -2.72 11.79 8.49
C MET A 29 -4.08 11.14 8.77
N ARG A 30 -4.90 11.80 9.60
CA ARG A 30 -6.32 11.45 9.76
C ARG A 30 -7.01 11.37 8.40
N ASN A 31 -7.88 10.37 8.25
CA ASN A 31 -8.72 10.22 7.06
C ASN A 31 -9.46 11.53 6.77
N ALA A 32 -9.67 11.87 5.49
CA ALA A 32 -10.33 13.12 5.10
C ALA A 32 -11.70 13.35 5.78
N ASP A 33 -12.49 12.28 5.96
CA ASP A 33 -13.79 12.32 6.62
C ASP A 33 -13.71 12.24 8.16
N LEU A 34 -12.50 12.20 8.75
CA LEU A 34 -12.22 12.09 10.19
C LEU A 34 -12.88 10.89 10.88
N ARG A 35 -13.23 9.86 10.12
CA ARG A 35 -13.86 8.62 10.60
C ARG A 35 -12.92 7.44 10.48
N PHE A 36 -13.04 6.49 11.41
CA PHE A 36 -12.44 5.18 11.28
C PHE A 36 -13.15 4.39 10.16
N ILE A 37 -12.37 3.74 9.30
CA ILE A 37 -12.90 2.96 8.18
C ILE A 37 -12.51 1.51 8.37
N CYS A 38 -13.52 0.64 8.40
CA CYS A 38 -13.38 -0.81 8.46
C CYS A 38 -14.21 -1.43 7.33
N LYS A 39 -13.60 -1.78 6.20
CA LYS A 39 -14.29 -2.39 5.05
C LYS A 39 -13.32 -3.12 4.14
N MET A 40 -13.86 -3.87 3.18
CA MET A 40 -13.07 -4.37 2.06
C MET A 40 -12.93 -3.29 1.00
N GLN A 41 -11.75 -3.18 0.41
CA GLN A 41 -11.40 -2.16 -0.57
C GLN A 41 -10.63 -2.80 -1.73
N HIS A 42 -11.00 -2.45 -2.96
CA HIS A 42 -10.20 -2.82 -4.13
C HIS A 42 -8.98 -1.92 -4.21
N VAL A 43 -7.85 -2.54 -4.53
CA VAL A 43 -6.60 -1.86 -4.85
C VAL A 43 -6.04 -2.43 -6.13
N ARG A 44 -5.39 -1.58 -6.91
CA ARG A 44 -4.70 -1.94 -8.15
C ARG A 44 -3.21 -2.04 -7.88
N VAL A 45 -2.58 -3.10 -8.38
CA VAL A 45 -1.14 -3.28 -8.33
C VAL A 45 -0.49 -2.37 -9.36
N GLU A 46 0.33 -1.42 -8.91
CA GLU A 46 1.00 -0.46 -9.80
C GLU A 46 2.39 -0.95 -10.20
N ASN A 47 3.14 -1.53 -9.27
CA ASN A 47 4.46 -2.09 -9.53
C ASN A 47 4.55 -3.54 -9.05
N ALA A 48 4.61 -4.48 -10.01
CA ALA A 48 4.73 -5.91 -9.78
C ALA A 48 6.16 -6.45 -10.01
N GLN A 49 7.18 -5.59 -10.10
CA GLN A 49 8.57 -5.99 -10.38
C GLN A 49 9.44 -6.06 -9.12
N THR A 50 8.84 -6.06 -7.93
CA THR A 50 9.58 -6.01 -6.66
C THR A 50 9.56 -7.36 -5.93
N ALA A 51 10.45 -7.53 -4.96
CA ALA A 51 10.47 -8.70 -4.07
C ALA A 51 9.14 -8.89 -3.31
N PHE A 52 8.35 -7.83 -3.11
CA PHE A 52 7.06 -7.87 -2.42
C PHE A 52 5.89 -8.23 -3.35
N THR A 53 5.99 -7.92 -4.64
CA THR A 53 4.83 -7.94 -5.55
C THR A 53 5.00 -8.78 -6.81
N ARG A 54 6.14 -9.45 -7.01
CA ARG A 54 6.44 -10.26 -8.20
C ARG A 54 5.51 -11.46 -8.49
N ARG A 55 4.66 -11.85 -7.55
CA ARG A 55 3.61 -12.87 -7.77
C ARG A 55 2.25 -12.28 -8.15
N TYR A 56 2.13 -10.96 -8.25
CA TYR A 56 0.98 -10.29 -8.87
C TYR A 56 1.27 -9.99 -10.34
N ALA A 57 0.21 -9.72 -11.11
CA ALA A 57 0.33 -9.14 -12.45
C ALA A 57 0.29 -7.59 -12.37
N PRO A 58 1.04 -6.87 -13.24
CA PRO A 58 0.89 -5.42 -13.38
C PRO A 58 -0.57 -5.05 -13.69
N GLY A 59 -1.12 -4.07 -12.99
CA GLY A 59 -2.51 -3.63 -13.16
C GLY A 59 -3.56 -4.60 -12.59
N GLN A 60 -3.15 -5.70 -11.95
CA GLN A 60 -4.08 -6.61 -11.29
C GLN A 60 -4.89 -5.87 -10.22
N ILE A 61 -6.20 -6.14 -10.19
CA ILE A 61 -7.09 -5.64 -9.15
C ILE A 61 -7.20 -6.73 -8.10
N VAL A 62 -6.96 -6.36 -6.84
CA VAL A 62 -7.05 -7.24 -5.69
C VAL A 62 -7.88 -6.57 -4.60
N LYS A 63 -8.50 -7.38 -3.76
CA LYS A 63 -9.30 -6.89 -2.64
C LYS A 63 -8.52 -7.06 -1.35
N PHE A 64 -8.42 -6.01 -0.54
CA PHE A 64 -7.83 -6.07 0.80
C PHE A 64 -8.78 -5.49 1.84
N ALA A 65 -8.61 -5.90 3.09
CA ALA A 65 -9.25 -5.25 4.21
C ALA A 65 -8.54 -3.93 4.53
N ILE A 66 -9.29 -2.91 4.90
CA ILE A 66 -8.77 -1.66 5.47
C ILE A 66 -9.38 -1.46 6.86
N ALA A 67 -8.58 -1.01 7.81
CA ALA A 67 -8.98 -0.79 9.21
C ALA A 67 -8.14 0.34 9.81
N HIS A 68 -8.46 1.61 9.50
CA HIS A 68 -7.67 2.75 9.96
C HIS A 68 -8.49 4.03 10.15
N GLY A 69 -8.08 4.85 11.13
CA GLY A 69 -8.52 6.26 11.28
C GLY A 69 -7.51 7.27 10.74
N GLU A 70 -6.26 6.84 10.54
CA GLU A 70 -5.10 7.67 10.14
C GLU A 70 -4.38 7.02 8.95
N GLY A 71 -5.08 6.85 7.84
CA GLY A 71 -4.54 6.21 6.63
C GLY A 71 -4.33 7.17 5.45
N ASN A 72 -4.51 8.47 5.65
CA ASN A 72 -4.41 9.46 4.57
C ASN A 72 -2.93 9.77 4.26
N PHE A 73 -2.38 9.14 3.23
CA PHE A 73 -1.00 9.40 2.80
C PHE A 73 -0.88 10.77 2.13
N VAL A 74 0.05 11.59 2.64
CA VAL A 74 0.39 12.90 2.10
C VAL A 74 1.91 13.09 2.08
N ALA A 75 2.38 13.85 1.09
CA ALA A 75 3.75 14.35 1.02
C ALA A 75 3.77 15.64 0.19
N ASP A 76 4.90 16.36 0.18
CA ASP A 76 5.09 17.51 -0.68
C ASP A 76 5.14 17.13 -2.17
N ASP A 77 4.90 18.11 -3.05
CA ASP A 77 4.77 17.90 -4.49
C ASP A 77 6.04 17.34 -5.15
N ASP A 78 7.23 17.68 -4.65
CA ASP A 78 8.49 17.15 -5.17
C ASP A 78 8.63 15.67 -4.80
N THR A 79 8.32 15.33 -3.55
CA THR A 79 8.30 13.94 -3.06
C THR A 79 7.31 13.08 -3.84
N ILE A 80 6.09 13.56 -4.06
CA ILE A 80 5.07 12.83 -4.84
C ILE A 80 5.53 12.64 -6.28
N ARG A 81 6.02 13.70 -6.94
CA ARG A 81 6.56 13.59 -8.30
C ARG A 81 7.69 12.56 -8.39
N ARG A 82 8.57 12.51 -7.40
CA ARG A 82 9.65 11.52 -7.35
C ARG A 82 9.13 10.10 -7.17
N ILE A 83 8.22 9.87 -6.23
CA ILE A 83 7.62 8.55 -5.98
C ILE A 83 6.94 8.02 -7.25
N GLU A 84 6.23 8.89 -7.96
CA GLU A 84 5.54 8.56 -9.20
C GLU A 84 6.52 8.26 -10.34
N ALA A 85 7.50 9.15 -10.57
CA ALA A 85 8.48 9.01 -11.66
C ALA A 85 9.40 7.78 -11.49
N GLU A 86 9.74 7.44 -10.25
CA GLU A 86 10.58 6.28 -9.92
C GLU A 86 9.79 4.97 -9.85
N GLY A 87 8.46 4.98 -10.07
CA GLY A 87 7.63 3.78 -10.00
C GLY A 87 7.55 3.18 -8.60
N ARG A 88 7.63 4.01 -7.56
CA ARG A 88 7.66 3.60 -6.15
C ARG A 88 6.28 3.42 -5.54
N VAL A 89 5.21 3.64 -6.30
CA VAL A 89 3.84 3.30 -5.86
C VAL A 89 3.65 1.80 -5.99
N ALA A 90 3.30 1.14 -4.89
CA ALA A 90 3.04 -0.29 -4.86
C ALA A 90 1.59 -0.59 -5.26
N PHE A 91 0.65 0.12 -4.62
CA PHE A 91 -0.77 -0.07 -4.79
C PHE A 91 -1.51 1.28 -4.78
N ARG A 92 -2.60 1.35 -5.54
CA ARG A 92 -3.58 2.45 -5.44
C ARG A 92 -4.96 1.94 -5.09
N TYR A 93 -5.71 2.71 -4.32
CA TYR A 93 -7.14 2.49 -4.17
C TYR A 93 -7.85 2.67 -5.51
N CYS A 94 -8.72 1.72 -5.84
CA CYS A 94 -9.52 1.72 -7.06
C CYS A 94 -10.92 1.15 -6.79
N ASP A 95 -11.82 1.28 -7.77
CA ASP A 95 -13.10 0.56 -7.75
C ASP A 95 -12.93 -0.88 -8.27
N ALA A 96 -14.05 -1.61 -8.38
CA ALA A 96 -14.03 -3.02 -8.80
C ALA A 96 -13.54 -3.19 -10.25
N GLU A 97 -13.65 -2.14 -11.07
CA GLU A 97 -13.20 -2.08 -12.46
C GLU A 97 -11.75 -1.56 -12.58
N GLY A 98 -11.10 -1.22 -11.46
CA GLY A 98 -9.71 -0.77 -11.42
C GLY A 98 -9.50 0.70 -11.72
N LYS A 99 -10.58 1.50 -11.72
CA LYS A 99 -10.53 2.94 -11.92
C LYS A 99 -10.15 3.65 -10.62
N VAL A 100 -9.12 4.47 -10.72
CA VAL A 100 -8.61 5.30 -9.62
C VAL A 100 -9.32 6.64 -9.64
N GLY A 101 -9.79 7.10 -8.49
CA GLY A 101 -10.44 8.40 -8.37
C GLY A 101 -10.98 8.67 -6.96
N ALA A 102 -11.56 9.85 -6.78
CA ALA A 102 -12.05 10.31 -5.48
C ALA A 102 -13.05 9.33 -4.84
N ASN A 103 -13.95 8.72 -5.64
CA ASN A 103 -14.96 7.79 -5.13
C ASN A 103 -14.39 6.45 -4.66
N SER A 104 -13.23 6.04 -5.18
CA SER A 104 -12.57 4.79 -4.80
C SER A 104 -11.53 4.98 -3.71
N ASN A 105 -11.15 6.22 -3.40
CA ASN A 105 -10.21 6.57 -2.36
C ASN A 105 -10.91 6.73 -1.00
N PRO A 106 -10.77 5.78 -0.07
CA PRO A 106 -11.53 5.79 1.18
C PRO A 106 -11.02 6.81 2.20
N ASN A 107 -9.74 7.17 2.17
CA ASN A 107 -9.09 7.98 3.21
C ASN A 107 -8.63 9.36 2.73
N GLY A 108 -8.72 9.64 1.44
CA GLY A 108 -8.27 10.90 0.85
C GLY A 108 -6.78 10.95 0.52
N ALA A 109 -6.08 9.80 0.53
CA ALA A 109 -4.66 9.72 0.19
C ALA A 109 -4.35 10.37 -1.16
N ILE A 110 -3.26 11.12 -1.24
CA ILE A 110 -2.85 11.77 -2.50
C ILE A 110 -2.64 10.74 -3.60
N ASN A 111 -3.15 11.04 -4.80
CA ASN A 111 -3.18 10.14 -5.96
C ASN A 111 -3.74 8.73 -5.66
N SER A 112 -4.60 8.60 -4.63
CA SER A 112 -5.15 7.34 -4.15
C SER A 112 -4.08 6.31 -3.78
N ILE A 113 -2.89 6.74 -3.33
CA ILE A 113 -1.80 5.85 -2.96
C ILE A 113 -2.17 5.05 -1.71
N ALA A 114 -2.13 3.72 -1.82
CA ALA A 114 -2.38 2.80 -0.72
C ALA A 114 -1.10 2.22 -0.10
N GLY A 115 0.01 2.28 -0.84
CA GLY A 115 1.32 1.84 -0.36
C GLY A 115 2.47 2.26 -1.27
N VAL A 116 3.65 2.42 -0.69
CA VAL A 116 4.86 2.93 -1.36
C VAL A 116 6.11 2.16 -0.97
N PHE A 117 7.08 2.14 -1.87
CA PHE A 117 8.42 1.63 -1.66
C PHE A 117 9.41 2.73 -1.26
N ASN A 118 10.48 2.35 -0.57
CA ASN A 118 11.67 3.19 -0.50
C ASN A 118 12.41 3.23 -1.86
N ASP A 119 13.41 4.08 -1.95
CA ASP A 119 14.27 4.27 -3.12
C ASP A 119 15.01 2.99 -3.55
N ARG A 120 15.27 2.08 -2.62
CA ARG A 120 15.93 0.79 -2.86
C ARG A 120 14.98 -0.39 -3.06
N PHE A 121 13.66 -0.17 -3.06
CA PHE A 121 12.63 -1.21 -3.20
C PHE A 121 12.72 -2.39 -2.20
N ASN A 122 13.37 -2.18 -1.06
CA ASN A 122 13.50 -3.20 -0.01
C ASN A 122 12.67 -2.88 1.25
N VAL A 123 12.01 -1.72 1.28
CA VAL A 123 11.04 -1.35 2.31
C VAL A 123 9.70 -1.07 1.62
N LEU A 124 8.64 -1.73 2.07
CA LEU A 124 7.26 -1.50 1.61
C LEU A 124 6.40 -1.06 2.78
N GLY A 125 5.74 0.08 2.64
CA GLY A 125 4.66 0.53 3.52
C GLY A 125 3.31 0.36 2.82
N LEU A 126 2.32 -0.17 3.54
CA LEU A 126 1.00 -0.48 3.00
C LEU A 126 -0.08 -0.19 4.04
N MET A 127 -1.08 0.62 3.70
CA MET A 127 -2.23 0.87 4.60
C MET A 127 -3.24 -0.29 4.66
N PRO A 128 -3.62 -0.92 3.53
CA PRO A 128 -4.44 -2.14 3.55
C PRO A 128 -3.75 -3.32 4.26
N HIS A 129 -4.57 -4.26 4.74
CA HIS A 129 -4.17 -5.48 5.44
C HIS A 129 -4.25 -6.72 4.51
N PRO A 130 -3.24 -6.99 3.66
CA PRO A 130 -3.20 -8.19 2.83
C PRO A 130 -3.09 -9.48 3.67
N GLU A 131 -2.51 -9.43 4.86
CA GLU A 131 -2.39 -10.55 5.80
C GLU A 131 -3.75 -11.11 6.23
N ASN A 132 -4.80 -10.29 6.21
CA ASN A 132 -6.15 -10.72 6.57
C ASN A 132 -6.86 -11.46 5.43
N LEU A 133 -6.26 -11.53 4.23
CA LEU A 133 -6.83 -12.20 3.05
C LEU A 133 -5.82 -13.17 2.42
N ILE A 134 -5.32 -14.10 3.24
CA ILE A 134 -4.39 -15.15 2.78
C ILE A 134 -5.05 -16.54 2.65
N ASP A 135 -6.26 -16.70 3.18
CA ASP A 135 -6.99 -17.96 3.24
C ASP A 135 -8.47 -17.74 2.82
N PRO A 136 -9.00 -18.53 1.86
CA PRO A 136 -10.41 -18.45 1.48
C PRO A 136 -11.39 -18.53 2.66
N LEU A 137 -11.04 -19.22 3.74
CA LEU A 137 -11.88 -19.36 4.93
C LEU A 137 -12.02 -18.06 5.74
N VAL A 138 -11.11 -17.10 5.58
CA VAL A 138 -11.12 -15.82 6.32
C VAL A 138 -11.51 -14.61 5.46
N GLY A 139 -12.00 -14.85 4.24
CA GLY A 139 -12.59 -13.82 3.38
C GLY A 139 -11.89 -13.59 2.04
N GLY A 140 -10.80 -14.30 1.74
CA GLY A 140 -10.16 -14.27 0.43
C GLY A 140 -8.69 -14.68 0.46
N ALA A 141 -8.09 -14.85 -0.72
CA ALA A 141 -6.69 -15.25 -0.89
C ALA A 141 -5.84 -14.20 -1.64
N ASP A 142 -6.39 -13.00 -1.85
CA ASP A 142 -5.79 -11.94 -2.65
C ASP A 142 -4.49 -11.38 -2.06
N GLY A 143 -4.28 -11.50 -0.75
CA GLY A 143 -3.04 -11.09 -0.08
C GLY A 143 -1.94 -12.15 -0.11
N ARG A 144 -2.27 -13.41 -0.41
CA ARG A 144 -1.32 -14.53 -0.43
C ARG A 144 -0.14 -14.32 -1.39
N PRO A 145 -0.31 -13.75 -2.61
CA PRO A 145 0.82 -13.54 -3.52
C PRO A 145 1.88 -12.58 -2.96
N LEU A 146 1.54 -11.63 -2.08
CA LEU A 146 2.52 -10.76 -1.43
C LEU A 146 3.51 -11.56 -0.58
N PHE A 147 2.98 -12.43 0.29
CA PHE A 147 3.82 -13.28 1.15
C PHE A 147 4.55 -14.38 0.36
N ALA A 148 3.92 -14.93 -0.67
CA ALA A 148 4.57 -15.86 -1.58
C ALA A 148 5.71 -15.20 -2.40
N SER A 149 5.64 -13.89 -2.64
CA SER A 149 6.73 -13.13 -3.26
C SER A 149 7.92 -13.00 -2.33
N LEU A 150 7.68 -12.78 -1.04
CA LEU A 150 8.70 -12.65 0.00
C LEU A 150 9.42 -13.97 0.33
N ALA A 151 8.72 -15.10 0.22
CA ALA A 151 9.26 -16.42 0.57
C ALA A 151 10.10 -17.09 -0.54
N ALA A 152 10.10 -16.53 -1.75
CA ALA A 152 10.80 -17.09 -2.91
C ALA A 152 12.23 -16.55 -3.09
#